data_AF-A0A660SCV1-F1
#
_entry.id   AF-A0A660SCV1-F1
#
_cell.length_a   1.000
_cell.length_b   1.000
_cell.length_c   1.000
_cell.angle_alpha   90.00
_cell.angle_beta   90.00
_cell.angle_gamma   90.00
#
_symmetry.space_group_name_H-M   'P 1'
#
loop_
_entity.id
_entity.type
_entity.pdbx_description
1 polymer ?
#
loop_
_entity_poly.entity_id
_entity_poly.type
_entity_poly.pdbx_seq_one_letter_code
_entity_poly.pdbx_strand_id
1 'polypeptide(L)'
;MTCRKRTEVDSNVEHVWEQLINMMKQEKQILDDFIKASGGMREALHDRDWPALEISLKKMDSMADLMEVIEKKRHSLTEKITSGNKSLEAQIAELPMETRKTFQTARAELKARLLLVKSRIRGVSGYAKSRGRLGKELMEELVPSTRGRMYNKQGRSAPMGRDPLVVSHHL
;
A
#
# COMPACT_ATOMS: atom_id res chain seq x y z
N MET A 1 -14.14 30.60 44.77
CA MET A 1 -14.34 29.14 44.55
C MET A 1 -14.47 28.86 43.05
N THR A 2 -13.36 28.75 42.31
CA THR A 2 -13.39 28.58 40.84
C THR A 2 -12.21 27.74 40.30
N CYS A 3 -11.59 26.88 41.12
CA CYS A 3 -10.41 26.10 40.71
C CYS A 3 -10.70 24.67 40.23
N ARG A 4 -11.95 24.17 40.25
CA ARG A 4 -12.23 22.75 39.99
C ARG A 4 -12.45 22.36 38.53
N LYS A 5 -12.69 23.32 37.61
CA LYS A 5 -13.00 23.02 36.20
C LYS A 5 -11.77 22.82 35.30
N ARG A 6 -10.57 23.22 35.72
CA ARG A 6 -9.37 23.16 34.86
C ARG A 6 -8.81 21.74 34.72
N THR A 7 -8.86 20.95 35.80
CA THR A 7 -8.33 19.58 35.86
C THR A 7 -9.15 18.57 35.05
N GLU A 8 -10.47 18.73 34.94
CA GLU A 8 -11.31 17.82 34.14
C GLU A 8 -11.09 17.99 32.63
N VAL A 9 -10.89 19.24 32.17
CA VAL A 9 -10.67 19.53 30.75
C VAL A 9 -9.30 19.02 30.29
N ASP A 10 -8.26 19.18 31.11
CA ASP A 10 -6.92 18.67 30.80
C ASP A 10 -6.90 17.12 30.72
N SER A 11 -7.64 16.43 31.59
CA SER A 11 -7.73 14.96 31.57
C SER A 11 -8.38 14.38 30.31
N ASN A 12 -9.38 15.09 29.75
CA ASN A 12 -10.08 14.64 28.54
C ASN A 12 -9.21 14.84 27.29
N VAL A 13 -8.47 15.95 27.23
CA VAL A 13 -7.54 16.22 26.12
C VAL A 13 -6.40 15.21 26.14
N GLU A 14 -5.79 14.95 27.29
CA GLU A 14 -4.71 13.97 27.43
C GLU A 14 -5.14 12.57 26.98
N HIS A 15 -6.33 12.14 27.37
CA HIS A 15 -6.89 10.85 26.96
C HIS A 15 -7.06 10.72 25.44
N VAL A 16 -7.50 11.78 24.75
CA VAL A 16 -7.65 11.80 23.28
C VAL A 16 -6.30 11.64 22.58
N TRP A 17 -5.24 12.29 23.08
CA TRP A 17 -3.90 12.15 22.53
C TRP A 17 -3.30 10.78 22.79
N GLU A 18 -3.51 10.20 23.97
CA GLU A 18 -3.09 8.83 24.26
C GLU A 18 -3.76 7.82 23.32
N GLN A 19 -5.07 7.96 23.06
CA GLN A 19 -5.78 7.14 22.09
C GLN A 19 -5.16 7.27 20.70
N LEU A 20 -4.85 8.49 20.25
CA LEU A 20 -4.23 8.74 18.96
C LEU A 20 -2.86 8.05 18.85
N ILE A 21 -2.02 8.19 19.87
CA ILE A 21 -0.71 7.54 19.94
C ILE A 21 -0.87 6.01 19.89
N ASN A 22 -1.85 5.47 20.61
CA ASN A 22 -2.11 4.04 20.61
C ASN A 22 -2.55 3.52 19.23
N MET A 23 -3.40 4.27 18.52
CA MET A 23 -3.78 3.93 17.14
C MET A 23 -2.56 3.93 16.22
N MET A 24 -1.66 4.90 16.32
CA MET A 24 -0.42 4.93 15.53
C MET A 24 0.50 3.75 15.83
N LYS A 25 0.56 3.31 17.09
CA LYS A 25 1.30 2.09 17.48
C LYS A 25 0.67 0.82 16.90
N GLN A 26 -0.66 0.74 16.87
CA GLN A 26 -1.38 -0.36 16.22
C GLN A 26 -1.14 -0.40 14.71
N GLU A 27 -1.21 0.76 14.04
CA GLU A 27 -0.86 0.86 12.61
C GLU A 27 0.57 0.41 12.36
N LYS A 28 1.53 0.87 13.17
CA LYS A 28 2.92 0.40 13.08
C LYS A 28 3.01 -1.13 13.18
N GLN A 29 2.33 -1.73 14.14
CA GLN A 29 2.34 -3.18 14.33
C GLN A 29 1.78 -3.91 13.10
N ILE A 30 0.66 -3.44 12.55
CA ILE A 30 0.07 -4.01 11.34
C ILE A 30 1.02 -3.87 10.14
N LEU A 31 1.69 -2.72 9.99
CA LEU A 31 2.70 -2.56 8.94
C LEU A 31 3.89 -3.50 9.14
N ASP A 32 4.34 -3.73 10.37
CA ASP A 32 5.41 -4.69 10.67
C ASP A 32 5.00 -6.12 10.29
N ASP A 33 3.76 -6.51 10.55
CA ASP A 33 3.26 -7.83 10.17
C ASP A 33 3.01 -7.94 8.66
N PHE A 34 2.56 -6.86 8.00
CA PHE A 34 2.46 -6.76 6.55
C PHE A 34 3.84 -6.90 5.89
N ILE A 35 4.87 -6.28 6.48
CA ILE A 35 6.26 -6.41 6.04
C ILE A 35 6.71 -7.87 6.11
N LYS A 36 6.41 -8.60 7.19
CA LYS A 36 6.72 -10.04 7.30
C LYS A 36 5.98 -10.86 6.25
N ALA A 37 4.67 -10.65 6.11
CA ALA A 37 3.86 -11.36 5.12
C ALA A 37 4.35 -11.10 3.67
N SER A 38 4.75 -9.86 3.36
CA SER A 38 5.36 -9.52 2.07
C SER A 38 6.70 -10.22 1.83
N GLY A 39 7.46 -10.52 2.90
CA GLY A 39 8.67 -11.34 2.84
C GLY A 39 8.34 -12.78 2.44
N GLY A 40 7.40 -13.41 3.15
CA GLY A 40 6.95 -14.76 2.83
C GLY A 40 6.34 -14.89 1.42
N MET A 41 5.58 -13.89 0.98
CA MET A 41 5.08 -13.82 -0.40
C MET A 41 6.23 -13.80 -1.42
N ARG A 42 7.30 -13.04 -1.16
CA ARG A 42 8.46 -12.96 -2.06
C ARG A 42 9.24 -14.28 -2.10
N GLU A 43 9.41 -14.93 -0.97
CA GLU A 43 10.05 -16.26 -0.87
C GLU A 43 9.24 -17.31 -1.64
N ALA A 44 7.93 -17.40 -1.38
CA ALA A 44 7.04 -18.30 -2.10
C ALA A 44 7.05 -18.06 -3.61
N LEU A 45 7.11 -16.79 -4.04
CA LEU A 45 7.21 -16.43 -5.46
C LEU A 45 8.56 -16.85 -6.09
N HIS A 46 9.64 -16.80 -5.32
CA HIS A 46 10.96 -17.26 -5.76
C HIS A 46 10.99 -18.78 -5.91
N ASP A 47 10.43 -19.49 -4.93
CA ASP A 47 10.44 -20.95 -4.84
C ASP A 47 9.32 -21.61 -5.65
N ARG A 48 8.45 -20.80 -6.26
CA ARG A 48 7.27 -21.23 -7.04
C ARG A 48 6.28 -22.06 -6.20
N ASP A 49 6.22 -21.78 -4.90
CA ASP A 49 5.28 -22.37 -3.97
C ASP A 49 3.95 -21.60 -4.03
N TRP A 50 3.06 -22.05 -4.93
CA TRP A 50 1.77 -21.41 -5.14
C TRP A 50 0.85 -21.46 -3.89
N PRO A 51 0.75 -22.59 -3.16
CA PRO A 51 0.01 -22.61 -1.90
C PRO A 51 0.53 -21.60 -0.86
N ALA A 52 1.84 -21.52 -0.63
CA ALA A 52 2.40 -20.55 0.32
C ALA A 52 2.22 -19.10 -0.14
N LEU A 53 2.26 -18.85 -1.45
CA LEU A 53 1.97 -17.56 -2.04
C LEU A 53 0.53 -17.12 -1.75
N GLU A 54 -0.45 -18.00 -1.96
CA GLU A 54 -1.86 -17.72 -1.70
C GLU A 54 -2.11 -17.38 -0.23
N ILE A 55 -1.51 -18.15 0.70
CA ILE A 55 -1.60 -17.89 2.14
C ILE A 55 -1.04 -16.50 2.47
N SER A 56 0.11 -16.14 1.90
CA SER A 56 0.77 -14.85 2.15
C SER A 56 -0.05 -13.68 1.61
N LEU A 57 -0.64 -13.84 0.42
CA LEU A 57 -1.54 -12.83 -0.18
C LEU A 57 -2.80 -12.62 0.66
N LYS A 58 -3.47 -13.69 1.10
CA LYS A 58 -4.64 -13.60 1.98
C LYS A 58 -4.34 -12.89 3.30
N LYS A 59 -3.17 -13.17 3.89
CA LYS A 59 -2.70 -12.46 5.10
C LYS A 59 -2.52 -10.96 4.83
N MET A 60 -1.85 -10.61 3.75
CA MET A 60 -1.63 -9.21 3.37
C MET A 60 -2.93 -8.45 3.13
N ASP A 61 -3.91 -9.10 2.50
CA ASP A 61 -5.25 -8.55 2.25
C ASP A 61 -5.99 -8.25 3.56
N SER A 62 -6.05 -9.24 4.46
CA SER A 62 -6.67 -9.04 5.79
C SER A 62 -6.00 -7.94 6.62
N MET A 63 -4.68 -7.75 6.48
CA MET A 63 -3.95 -6.67 7.14
C MET A 63 -4.25 -5.30 6.51
N ALA A 64 -4.47 -5.25 5.19
CA ALA A 64 -4.89 -4.02 4.51
C ALA A 64 -6.28 -3.57 4.97
N ASP A 65 -7.22 -4.51 5.14
CA ASP A 65 -8.56 -4.22 5.68
C ASP A 65 -8.48 -3.69 7.12
N LEU A 66 -7.70 -4.35 7.97
CA LEU A 66 -7.49 -3.90 9.35
C LEU A 66 -6.84 -2.52 9.42
N MET A 67 -5.86 -2.26 8.55
CA MET A 67 -5.22 -0.95 8.41
C MET A 67 -6.25 0.12 8.02
N GLU A 68 -7.12 -0.15 7.05
CA GLU A 68 -8.15 0.80 6.62
C GLU A 68 -9.10 1.16 7.77
N VAL A 69 -9.54 0.16 8.56
CA VAL A 69 -10.41 0.39 9.71
C VAL A 69 -9.74 1.28 10.76
N ILE A 70 -8.46 1.05 11.07
CA ILE A 70 -7.74 1.83 12.08
C ILE A 70 -7.42 3.23 11.56
N GLU A 71 -7.00 3.36 10.31
CA GLU A 71 -6.74 4.65 9.68
C GLU A 71 -7.99 5.53 9.67
N LYS A 72 -9.17 4.97 9.35
CA LYS A 72 -10.45 5.69 9.45
C LYS A 72 -10.72 6.21 10.86
N LYS A 73 -10.47 5.39 11.89
CA LYS A 73 -10.61 5.80 13.29
C LYS A 73 -9.61 6.90 13.64
N ARG A 74 -8.35 6.73 13.28
CA ARG A 74 -7.28 7.70 13.52
C ARG A 74 -7.57 9.04 12.85
N HIS A 75 -8.04 9.01 11.61
CA HIS A 75 -8.44 10.19 10.86
C HIS A 75 -9.59 10.92 11.56
N SER A 76 -10.67 10.21 11.93
CA SER A 76 -11.80 10.81 12.65
C SER A 76 -11.41 11.42 14.00
N LEU A 77 -10.44 10.82 14.70
CA LEU A 77 -9.92 11.36 15.96
C LEU A 77 -9.06 12.61 15.72
N THR A 78 -8.25 12.60 14.67
CA THR A 78 -7.45 13.76 14.26
C THR A 78 -8.35 14.93 13.85
N GLU A 79 -9.43 14.68 13.11
CA GLU A 79 -10.41 15.70 12.73
C GLU A 79 -11.03 16.38 13.96
N LYS A 80 -11.45 15.58 14.97
CA LYS A 80 -11.97 16.09 16.25
C LYS A 80 -10.98 16.96 17.01
N ILE A 81 -9.68 16.66 16.90
CA ILE A 81 -8.62 17.45 17.50
C ILE A 81 -8.47 18.78 16.72
N THR A 82 -8.45 18.73 15.39
CA THR A 82 -8.20 19.90 14.53
C THR A 82 -9.41 20.81 14.27
N SER A 83 -10.63 20.43 14.70
CA SER A 83 -11.87 21.17 14.40
C SER A 83 -11.94 22.58 15.03
N GLY A 84 -10.95 22.99 15.82
CA GLY A 84 -10.90 24.27 16.53
C GLY A 84 -10.09 25.40 15.86
N ASN A 85 -9.97 25.42 14.52
CA ASN A 85 -9.17 26.41 13.74
C ASN A 85 -7.67 26.46 14.05
N LYS A 86 -7.16 25.65 14.98
CA LYS A 86 -5.73 25.49 15.23
C LYS A 86 -5.19 24.36 14.37
N SER A 87 -4.01 24.57 13.77
CA SER A 87 -3.30 23.49 13.09
C SER A 87 -2.91 22.39 14.07
N LEU A 88 -2.81 21.15 13.58
CA LEU A 88 -2.35 20.02 14.39
C LEU A 88 -0.98 20.29 15.02
N GLU A 89 -0.08 20.94 14.29
CA GLU A 89 1.26 21.29 14.78
C GLU A 89 1.21 22.32 15.93
N ALA A 90 0.29 23.29 15.88
CA ALA A 90 0.09 24.24 16.97
C ALA A 90 -0.43 23.55 18.23
N GLN A 91 -1.33 22.57 18.08
CA GLN A 91 -1.85 21.80 19.22
C GLN A 91 -0.80 20.86 19.82
N ILE A 92 0.05 20.24 18.99
CA ILE A 92 1.19 19.45 19.46
C ILE A 92 2.15 20.32 20.28
N ALA A 93 2.34 21.58 19.89
CA ALA A 93 3.19 22.54 20.60
C ALA A 93 2.61 23.00 21.96
N GLU A 94 1.33 22.75 22.23
CA GLU A 94 0.66 23.02 23.51
C GLU A 94 0.70 21.79 24.45
N LEU A 95 1.06 20.61 23.96
CA LEU A 95 1.09 19.38 24.76
C LEU A 95 2.20 19.36 25.82
N PRO A 96 1.99 18.62 26.92
CA PRO A 96 3.06 18.25 27.85
C PRO A 96 4.25 17.61 27.13
N MET A 97 5.46 17.86 27.64
CA MET A 97 6.71 17.45 27.00
C MET A 97 6.77 15.93 26.75
N GLU A 98 6.33 15.12 27.71
CA GLU A 98 6.33 13.66 27.61
C GLU A 98 5.36 13.15 26.53
N THR A 99 4.13 13.67 26.51
CA THR A 99 3.11 13.31 25.51
C THR A 99 3.55 13.73 24.11
N ARG A 100 4.12 14.95 23.97
CA ARG A 100 4.66 15.46 22.71
C ARG A 100 5.77 14.55 22.17
N LYS A 101 6.73 14.19 23.02
CA LYS A 101 7.85 13.32 22.65
C LYS A 101 7.33 11.96 22.19
N THR A 102 6.40 11.37 22.94
CA THR A 102 5.80 10.07 22.62
C THR A 102 5.06 10.10 21.28
N PHE A 103 4.28 11.16 21.03
CA PHE A 103 3.60 11.36 19.76
C PHE A 103 4.58 11.48 18.59
N GLN A 104 5.62 12.31 18.73
CA GLN A 104 6.64 12.50 17.69
C GLN A 104 7.39 11.20 17.38
N THR A 105 7.74 10.41 18.40
CA THR A 105 8.34 9.09 18.23
C THR A 105 7.40 8.16 17.45
N ALA A 106 6.14 8.04 17.87
CA ALA A 106 5.16 7.20 17.17
C ALA A 106 4.97 7.63 15.71
N ARG A 107 4.92 8.94 15.44
CA ARG A 107 4.83 9.50 14.08
C ARG A 107 6.04 9.16 13.22
N ALA A 108 7.24 9.30 13.76
CA ALA A 108 8.48 9.00 13.05
C ALA A 108 8.58 7.50 12.71
N GLU A 109 8.27 6.63 13.67
CA GLU A 109 8.27 5.18 13.47
C GLU A 109 7.25 4.74 12.41
N LEU A 110 6.02 5.25 12.50
CA LEU A 110 4.96 4.97 11.54
C LEU A 110 5.39 5.39 10.11
N LYS A 111 5.93 6.60 9.97
CA LYS A 111 6.45 7.11 8.69
C LYS A 111 7.54 6.21 8.13
N ALA A 112 8.48 5.76 8.97
CA ALA A 112 9.55 4.86 8.55
C ALA A 112 8.99 3.52 8.03
N ARG A 113 7.96 2.95 8.69
CA ARG A 113 7.31 1.72 8.25
C ARG A 113 6.53 1.88 6.95
N LEU A 114 5.81 2.98 6.78
CA LEU A 114 5.13 3.29 5.51
C LEU A 114 6.12 3.37 4.33
N LEU A 115 7.28 4.00 4.53
CA LEU A 115 8.32 4.06 3.50
C LEU A 115 8.88 2.66 3.17
N LEU A 116 9.06 1.82 4.19
CA LEU A 116 9.53 0.46 4.01
C LEU A 116 8.52 -0.41 3.24
N VAL A 117 7.24 -0.35 3.60
CA VAL A 117 6.15 -1.03 2.87
C VAL A 117 6.09 -0.57 1.43
N LYS A 118 6.13 0.75 1.18
CA LYS A 118 6.14 1.33 -0.17
C LYS A 118 7.31 0.80 -1.02
N SER A 119 8.50 0.72 -0.42
CA SER A 119 9.69 0.16 -1.07
C SER A 119 9.50 -1.32 -1.44
N ARG A 120 8.97 -2.13 -0.52
CA ARG A 120 8.72 -3.56 -0.75
C ARG A 120 7.69 -3.83 -1.84
N ILE A 121 6.55 -3.14 -1.80
CA ILE A 121 5.50 -3.27 -2.83
C ILE A 121 6.06 -2.91 -4.21
N ARG A 122 6.84 -1.82 -4.33
CA ARG A 122 7.48 -1.45 -5.59
C ARG A 122 8.42 -2.53 -6.10
N GLY A 123 9.19 -3.18 -5.21
CA GLY A 123 10.07 -4.29 -5.56
C GLY A 123 9.32 -5.48 -6.16
N VAL A 124 8.19 -5.86 -5.56
CA VAL A 124 7.34 -6.97 -6.03
C VAL A 124 6.75 -6.66 -7.40
N SER A 125 6.19 -5.47 -7.58
CA SER A 125 5.65 -5.04 -8.88
C SER A 125 6.72 -5.01 -9.97
N GLY A 126 7.96 -4.64 -9.62
CA GLY A 126 9.10 -4.70 -10.54
C GLY A 126 9.43 -6.13 -10.98
N TYR A 127 9.49 -7.07 -10.02
CA TYR A 127 9.74 -8.48 -10.29
C TYR A 127 8.65 -9.12 -11.16
N ALA A 128 7.37 -8.87 -10.85
CA ALA A 128 6.25 -9.40 -11.64
C ALA A 128 6.30 -8.92 -13.10
N LYS A 129 6.61 -7.63 -13.32
CA LYS A 129 6.75 -7.06 -14.67
C LYS A 129 7.93 -7.66 -15.44
N SER A 130 9.09 -7.86 -14.81
CA SER A 130 10.26 -8.41 -15.49
C SER A 130 10.06 -9.88 -15.87
N ARG A 131 9.47 -10.69 -14.98
CA ARG A 131 9.14 -12.09 -15.26
C ARG A 131 8.04 -12.23 -16.31
N GLY A 132 7.01 -11.39 -16.28
CA GLY A 132 5.96 -11.37 -17.30
C GLY A 132 6.50 -11.02 -18.69
N ARG A 133 7.43 -10.05 -18.76
CA ARG A 133 8.13 -9.70 -20.00
C ARG A 133 8.97 -10.86 -20.54
N LEU A 134 9.78 -11.50 -19.68
CA LEU A 134 10.60 -12.66 -20.08
C LEU A 134 9.72 -13.82 -20.57
N GLY A 135 8.61 -14.11 -19.87
CA GLY A 135 7.68 -15.15 -20.30
C GLY A 135 7.04 -14.84 -21.65
N LYS A 136 6.71 -13.56 -21.90
CA LYS A 136 6.22 -13.12 -23.21
C LYS A 136 7.29 -13.26 -24.30
N GLU A 137 8.52 -12.83 -24.05
CA GLU A 137 9.65 -12.96 -24.98
C GLU A 137 9.92 -14.45 -25.32
N LEU A 138 9.96 -15.33 -24.31
CA LEU A 138 10.09 -16.77 -24.49
C LEU A 138 8.91 -17.37 -25.27
N MET A 139 7.67 -16.95 -25.00
CA MET A 139 6.51 -17.42 -25.76
C MET A 139 6.55 -16.93 -27.21
N GLU A 140 7.02 -15.70 -27.46
CA GLU A 140 7.24 -15.17 -28.81
C GLU A 140 8.33 -15.94 -29.56
N GLU A 141 9.34 -16.46 -28.85
CA GLU A 141 10.43 -17.29 -29.42
C GLU A 141 10.02 -18.76 -29.63
N LEU A 142 9.35 -19.38 -28.65
CA LEU A 142 8.94 -20.79 -28.69
C LEU A 142 7.69 -21.04 -29.55
N VAL A 143 6.80 -20.04 -29.68
CA VAL A 143 5.59 -20.11 -30.49
C VAL A 143 5.51 -18.89 -31.41
N PRO A 144 6.38 -18.79 -32.43
CA PRO A 144 6.40 -17.65 -33.35
C PRO A 144 5.13 -17.54 -34.20
N SER A 145 4.30 -18.60 -34.25
CA SER A 145 3.18 -18.79 -35.16
C SER A 145 1.85 -18.15 -34.73
N THR A 146 1.74 -17.56 -33.54
CA THR A 146 0.48 -16.90 -33.11
C THR A 146 0.34 -15.45 -33.59
N ARG A 147 1.38 -14.85 -34.19
CA ARG A 147 1.22 -13.67 -35.04
C ARG A 147 1.07 -14.15 -36.49
N GLY A 148 -0.16 -14.34 -36.94
CA GLY A 148 -0.46 -14.53 -38.36
C GLY A 148 0.23 -13.41 -39.17
N ARG A 149 0.99 -13.77 -40.19
CA ARG A 149 1.62 -12.79 -41.09
C ARG A 149 0.52 -12.01 -41.78
N MET A 150 0.33 -10.74 -41.42
CA MET A 150 -0.60 -9.87 -42.12
C MET A 150 0.09 -9.32 -43.36
N TYR A 151 -0.40 -9.76 -44.51
CA TYR A 151 0.06 -9.32 -45.80
C TYR A 151 -0.71 -8.06 -46.21
N ASN A 152 -0.01 -7.06 -46.73
CA ASN A 152 -0.67 -5.93 -47.37
C ASN A 152 -1.28 -6.36 -48.73
N LYS A 153 -2.02 -5.46 -49.39
CA LYS A 153 -2.62 -5.71 -50.72
C LYS A 153 -1.60 -6.11 -51.80
N GLN A 154 -0.31 -5.89 -51.57
CA GLN A 154 0.79 -6.29 -52.47
C GLN A 154 1.50 -7.59 -52.03
N GLY A 155 0.96 -8.35 -51.07
CA GLY A 155 1.52 -9.63 -50.65
C GLY A 155 2.82 -9.51 -49.82
N ARG A 156 3.14 -8.34 -49.27
CA ARG A 156 4.32 -8.13 -48.42
C ARG A 156 3.93 -8.09 -46.94
N SER A 157 4.76 -8.70 -46.10
CA SER A 157 4.55 -8.72 -44.64
C SER A 157 4.59 -7.30 -44.08
N ALA A 158 3.52 -6.85 -43.46
CA ALA A 158 3.43 -5.51 -42.86
C ALA A 158 3.52 -5.59 -41.33
N PRO A 159 4.27 -4.69 -40.65
CA PRO A 159 4.24 -4.60 -39.20
C PRO A 159 2.87 -4.09 -38.73
N MET A 160 2.32 -4.73 -37.70
CA MET A 160 0.99 -4.45 -37.16
C MET A 160 0.92 -3.04 -36.58
N GLY A 161 0.26 -2.14 -37.31
CA GLY A 161 -0.03 -0.78 -36.86
C GLY A 161 -0.98 0.02 -37.76
N ARG A 162 -1.45 -0.56 -38.87
CA ARG A 162 -2.48 0.04 -39.73
C ARG A 162 -3.47 -1.04 -40.17
N ASP A 163 -4.74 -0.64 -40.20
CA ASP A 163 -5.95 -1.46 -40.33
C ASP A 163 -5.80 -2.81 -41.03
N PRO A 164 -6.09 -3.93 -40.34
CA PRO A 164 -6.10 -5.24 -40.97
C PRO A 164 -7.36 -5.40 -41.83
N LEU A 165 -7.17 -5.58 -43.14
CA LEU A 165 -8.23 -5.98 -44.07
C LEU A 165 -8.32 -7.52 -44.09
N VAL A 166 -9.38 -8.07 -43.49
CA VAL A 166 -9.73 -9.49 -43.62
C VAL A 166 -10.36 -9.70 -44.99
N VAL A 167 -9.70 -10.45 -45.87
CA VAL A 167 -10.27 -10.84 -47.16
C VAL A 167 -11.03 -12.15 -46.98
N SER A 168 -12.36 -12.07 -46.93
CA SER A 168 -13.24 -13.24 -47.00
C SER A 168 -13.31 -13.72 -48.45
N HIS A 169 -12.70 -14.86 -48.76
CA HIS A 169 -12.97 -15.57 -50.01
C HIS A 169 -14.25 -16.40 -49.81
N HIS A 170 -15.36 -15.90 -50.31
CA HIS A 170 -16.49 -16.75 -50.68
C HIS A 170 -16.45 -16.95 -52.20
N LEU A 171 -16.20 -18.22 -52.54
CA LEU A 171 -16.32 -18.96 -53.81
C LEU A 171 -16.40 -18.16 -55.12
#